data_AF-A0A4Q5NVE2-F1
#
_entry.id   AF-A0A4Q5NVE2-F1
#
_cell.length_a   1.000
_cell.length_b   1.000
_cell.length_c   1.000
_cell.angle_alpha   90.00
_cell.angle_beta   90.00
_cell.angle_gamma   90.00
#
_symmetry.space_group_name_H-M   'P 1'
#
loop_
_entity.id
_entity.type
_entity.pdbx_description
1 polymer ?
#
loop_
_entity_poly.entity_id
_entity_poly.type
_entity_poly.pdbx_seq_one_letter_code
_entity_poly.pdbx_strand_id
1 'polypeptide(L)' 'MNTLPCPQCGSDIEFVIVDGEVVTCDECKLDCEIHIGTAFDQTTHQELPVVLLEPLAEFQII' A
#
# COMPACT_ATOMS: atom_id res chain seq x y z
N MET A 1 4.50 4.77 -12.98
CA MET A 1 5.19 4.27 -11.78
C MET A 1 4.73 5.15 -10.63
N ASN A 2 4.16 4.55 -9.60
CA ASN A 2 3.68 5.25 -8.41
C ASN A 2 4.66 5.02 -7.27
N THR A 3 4.73 5.99 -6.36
CA THR A 3 5.56 5.92 -5.17
C THR A 3 4.72 6.16 -3.93
N LEU A 4 4.86 5.28 -2.94
CA LEU A 4 4.28 5.45 -1.62
C LEU A 4 5.36 5.15 -0.58
N PRO A 5 5.35 5.87 0.55
CA PRO A 5 6.29 5.62 1.62
C PRO A 5 5.99 4.26 2.25
N CYS A 6 7.05 3.49 2.50
CA CYS A 6 6.96 2.24 3.24
C CYS A 6 6.36 2.50 4.63
N PRO A 7 5.33 1.75 5.06
CA PRO A 7 4.71 1.95 6.37
C PRO A 7 5.65 1.66 7.55
N GLN A 8 6.76 0.93 7.34
CA GLN A 8 7.70 0.56 8.39
C GLN A 8 8.92 1.48 8.49
N CYS A 9 9.61 1.75 7.39
CA CYS A 9 10.82 2.58 7.39
C CYS A 9 10.62 3.99 6.81
N GLY A 10 9.51 4.25 6.13
CA GLY A 10 9.23 5.54 5.47
C GLY A 10 9.90 5.73 4.11
N SER A 11 10.74 4.80 3.65
CA SER A 11 11.40 4.90 2.34
C SER A 11 10.44 4.73 1.18
N ASP A 12 10.67 5.44 0.09
CA ASP A 12 9.84 5.40 -1.10
C ASP A 12 9.90 4.02 -1.76
N ILE A 13 8.73 3.42 -1.96
CA ILE A 13 8.56 2.17 -2.70
C ILE A 13 8.00 2.51 -4.07
N GLU A 14 8.74 2.17 -5.13
CA GLU A 14 8.25 2.26 -6.50
C GLU A 14 7.45 1.01 -6.86
N PHE A 15 6.20 1.19 -7.30
CA PHE A 15 5.32 0.09 -7.68
C PHE A 15 4.41 0.44 -8.87
N VAL A 16 3.78 -0.59 -9.41
CA VAL A 16 2.71 -0.47 -10.41
C VAL A 16 1.39 -0.66 -9.68
N ILE A 17 0.37 0.16 -10.00
CA ILE A 17 -0.94 0.08 -9.35
C ILE A 17 -1.64 -1.18 -9.88
N VAL A 18 -1.47 -2.30 -9.17
CA VAL A 18 -2.09 -3.59 -9.44
C VAL A 18 -2.69 -4.11 -8.14
N ASP A 19 -4.01 -4.34 -8.13
CA ASP A 19 -4.72 -4.83 -6.94
C ASP A 19 -4.27 -6.25 -6.58
N GLY A 20 -3.95 -6.48 -5.31
CA GLY A 20 -3.44 -7.76 -4.80
C GLY A 20 -1.98 -8.06 -5.18
N GLU A 21 -1.26 -7.11 -5.79
CA GLU A 21 0.16 -7.28 -6.04
C GLU A 21 0.97 -7.03 -4.77
N VAL A 22 1.95 -7.90 -4.51
CA VAL A 22 2.87 -7.76 -3.38
C VAL A 22 4.13 -7.05 -3.85
N VAL A 23 4.48 -5.98 -3.15
CA VAL A 23 5.71 -5.23 -3.35
C VAL A 23 6.57 -5.31 -2.11
N THR A 24 7.85 -5.62 -2.31
CA THR A 24 8.84 -5.69 -1.23
C THR A 24 9.60 -4.36 -1.17
N CYS A 25 9.64 -3.74 0.00
CA CYS A 25 10.49 -2.58 0.24
C CYS A 25 11.96 -3.00 0.15
N ASP A 26 12.76 -2.37 -0.71
CA ASP A 26 14.16 -2.79 -0.87
C ASP A 26 15.01 -2.48 0.38
N GLU A 27 14.63 -1.48 1.17
CA GLU A 27 15.42 -1.03 2.32
C GLU A 27 15.14 -1.85 3.59
N CYS A 28 13.88 -2.03 3.96
CA CYS A 28 13.50 -2.77 5.16
C CYS A 28 13.08 -4.22 4.89
N LYS A 29 13.06 -4.65 3.62
CA LYS A 29 12.65 -5.98 3.16
C LYS A 29 11.26 -6.39 3.65
N LEU A 30 10.39 -5.41 3.87
CA LEU A 30 9.00 -5.63 4.23
C LEU A 30 8.16 -5.86 2.97
N ASP A 31 7.39 -6.93 2.97
CA ASP A 31 6.38 -7.20 1.95
C ASP A 31 5.09 -6.44 2.26
N CYS A 32 4.56 -5.74 1.27
CA CYS A 32 3.30 -5.00 1.36
C CYS A 32 2.38 -5.41 0.21
N GLU A 33 1.11 -5.64 0.50
CA GLU A 33 0.08 -5.89 -0.50
C GLU A 33 -0.57 -4.57 -0.92
N ILE A 34 -0.77 -4.40 -2.23
CA ILE A 34 -1.41 -3.23 -2.81
C ILE A 34 -2.92 -3.46 -2.84
N HIS A 35 -3.67 -2.62 -2.13
CA HIS A 35 -5.13 -2.60 -2.18
C HIS A 35 -5.64 -1.35 -2.89
N ILE A 36 -6.43 -1.54 -3.94
CA ILE A 36 -7.09 -0.47 -4.68
C ILE A 36 -8.53 -0.37 -4.19
N GLY A 37 -8.79 0.66 -3.37
CA GLY A 37 -10.11 0.95 -2.85
C GLY A 37 -10.68 2.26 -3.38
N THR A 38 -11.85 2.61 -2.86
CA THR A 38 -12.41 3.95 -2.99
C THR A 38 -12.59 4.55 -1.59
N ALA A 39 -12.13 5.78 -1.39
CA ALA A 39 -12.47 6.55 -0.20
C ALA A 39 -13.59 7.53 -0.54
N PHE A 40 -14.60 7.58 0.32
CA PHE A 40 -15.69 8.54 0.18
C PHE A 40 -15.24 9.90 0.71
N ASP A 41 -15.10 10.87 -0.18
CA ASP A 41 -14.81 12.24 0.18
C ASP A 41 -16.10 12.95 0.63
N GLN A 42 -16.19 13.25 1.93
CA GLN A 42 -17.38 13.89 2.52
C GLN A 42 -17.58 15.34 2.06
N THR A 43 -16.54 16.02 1.56
CA THR A 43 -16.64 17.42 1.13
C THR A 43 -17.27 17.57 -0.25
N THR A 44 -16.94 16.65 -1.15
CA THR A 44 -17.41 16.64 -2.54
C THR A 44 -18.49 15.60 -2.81
N HIS A 45 -18.80 14.72 -1.83
CA HIS A 45 -19.73 13.59 -1.96
C HIS A 45 -19.37 12.67 -3.14
N GLN A 46 -18.08 12.44 -3.35
CA GLN A 46 -17.56 11.61 -4.44
C GLN A 46 -16.69 10.47 -3.91
N GLU A 47 -16.68 9.36 -4.65
CA GLU A 47 -15.80 8.22 -4.41
C GLU A 47 -14.48 8.47 -5.15
N LEU A 48 -13.39 8.67 -4.40
CA LEU A 48 -12.05 8.87 -4.95
C LEU A 48 -11.28 7.55 -4.91
N PRO A 49 -10.55 7.17 -5.97
CA PRO A 49 -9.69 5.99 -5.94
C PRO A 49 -8.56 6.22 -4.95
N VAL A 50 -8.34 5.27 -4.05
CA VAL A 50 -7.27 5.30 -3.07
C VAL A 50 -6.48 4.00 -3.18
N VAL A 51 -5.16 4.15 -3.12
CA VAL A 51 -4.23 3.02 -3.07
C VAL A 51 -3.67 2.94 -1.67
N LEU A 52 -3.78 1.77 -1.06
CA LEU A 52 -3.27 1.47 0.28
C LEU A 52 -2.18 0.42 0.15
N LEU A 53 -1.06 0.63 0.85
CA LEU A 53 -0.06 -0.39 1.07
C LEU A 53 -0.31 -0.99 2.46
N GLU A 54 -0.77 -2.23 2.49
CA GLU A 54 -0.95 -2.96 3.74
C GLU A 54 0.25 -3.89 3.96
N PRO A 55 0.98 -3.76 5.09
CA PRO A 55 2.08 -4.65 5.36
C PRO A 55 1.54 -6.06 5.56
N LEU A 56 2.11 -7.02 4.83
CA LEU A 56 1.92 -8.45 5.07
C LEU A 56 2.72 -8.78 6.33
N ALA A 57 2.19 -8.37 7.49
CA ALA A 57 2.74 -8.83 8.76
C ALA A 57 2.71 -10.35 8.72
N GLU A 58 3.90 -10.97 8.77
CA GLU A 58 4.03 -12.40 8.91
C GLU A 58 3.18 -12.81 10.11
N PHE A 59 2.04 -13.46 9.88
CA PHE A 59 1.28 -14.11 10.93
C PHE A 59 2.20 -15.19 11.52
N GLN A 60 3.02 -14.81 12.50
CA GLN A 60 3.67 -15.76 13.39
C GLN A 60 2.54 -16.38 14.22
N ILE A 61 2.02 -17.50 13.73
CA ILE A 61 1.16 -18.40 14.50
C ILE A 61 2.03 -18.91 15.65
N ILE A 62 1.91 -18.28 16.83
CA ILE A 62 2.41 -18.79 18.11
C ILE A 62 1.39 -19.75 18.73
#